data_AF-A0A3A6MUM5-F1
#
_entry.id   AF-A0A3A6MUM5-F1
#
_cell.length_a   1.000
_cell.length_b   1.000
_cell.length_c   1.000
_cell.angle_alpha   90.00
_cell.angle_beta   90.00
_cell.angle_gamma   90.00
#
_symmetry.space_group_name_H-M   'P 1'
#
loop_
_entity.id
_entity.type
_entity.pdbx_description
1 polymer ?
#
loop_
_entity_poly.entity_id
_entity_poly.type
_entity_poly.pdbx_seq_one_letter_code
_entity_poly.pdbx_strand_id
1 'polypeptide(L)' 'QTYVNIMDQYHPCHLAYGDETINRPLAAEEYAEALAIAEELGLHRLDQRDLRNLLTRLLGQ' A
#
# COMPACT_ATOMS: atom_id res chain seq x y z
N GLN A 1 -2.16 -13.54 -15.25
CA GLN A 1 -2.41 -12.86 -13.96
C GLN A 1 -1.36 -11.77 -13.83
N THR A 2 -1.80 -10.52 -13.68
CA THR A 2 -0.90 -9.36 -13.62
C THR A 2 -0.74 -8.95 -12.17
N TYR A 3 0.51 -8.86 -11.72
CA TYR A 3 0.84 -8.42 -10.39
C TYR A 3 0.99 -6.89 -10.37
N VAL A 4 0.45 -6.26 -9.33
CA VAL A 4 0.70 -4.86 -9.02
C VAL A 4 1.16 -4.73 -7.57
N ASN A 5 2.20 -3.93 -7.35
CA ASN A 5 2.62 -3.54 -6.01
C ASN A 5 2.04 -2.15 -5.70
N ILE A 6 1.20 -2.06 -4.69
CA ILE A 6 0.64 -0.80 -4.18
C ILE A 6 1.12 -0.66 -2.73
N MET A 7 1.92 0.37 -2.48
CA MET A 7 2.56 0.65 -1.19
C MET A 7 2.10 2.00 -0.65
N ASP A 8 1.94 2.09 0.66
CA ASP A 8 1.62 3.30 1.42
C ASP A 8 2.86 4.10 1.86
N GLN A 9 4.05 3.62 1.51
CA GLN A 9 5.34 4.11 2.02
C GLN A 9 5.92 5.24 1.15
N TYR A 10 5.10 6.24 0.82
CA TYR A 10 5.56 7.38 0.03
C TYR A 10 6.19 8.47 0.91
N HIS A 11 7.42 8.86 0.59
CA HIS A 11 8.13 9.98 1.21
C HIS A 11 8.59 10.95 0.12
N PRO A 12 8.08 12.20 0.08
CA PRO A 12 8.51 13.19 -0.90
C PRO A 12 10.02 13.40 -0.85
N CYS A 13 10.68 13.34 -2.01
CA CYS A 13 12.14 13.47 -2.11
C CYS A 13 12.55 14.10 -3.44
N HIS A 14 13.83 14.49 -3.53
CA HIS A 14 14.39 15.16 -4.71
C HIS A 14 13.56 16.39 -5.13
N LEU A 15 13.00 16.43 -6.33
CA LEU A 15 12.22 17.55 -6.89
C LEU A 15 10.75 17.55 -6.48
N ALA A 16 10.30 16.59 -5.67
CA ALA A 16 8.91 16.53 -5.22
C ALA A 16 8.47 17.83 -4.53
N TYR A 17 9.39 18.58 -3.90
CA TYR A 17 9.06 19.88 -3.29
C TYR A 17 8.50 20.92 -4.26
N GLY A 18 8.78 20.77 -5.56
CA GLY A 18 8.30 21.68 -6.61
C GLY A 18 6.91 21.35 -7.14
N ASP A 19 6.32 20.24 -6.68
CA ASP A 19 5.02 19.76 -7.15
C ASP A 19 4.07 19.57 -5.96
N GLU A 20 3.10 20.47 -5.82
CA GLU A 20 2.13 20.46 -4.73
C GLU A 20 1.28 19.19 -4.66
N THR A 21 1.16 18.44 -5.76
CA THR A 21 0.36 17.20 -5.80
C THR A 21 1.06 16.05 -5.10
N ILE A 22 2.39 16.01 -5.14
CA ILE A 22 3.22 14.94 -4.58
C ILE A 22 4.15 15.42 -3.46
N ASN A 23 4.21 16.72 -3.14
CA ASN A 23 4.97 17.27 -2.02
C ASN A 23 4.31 17.02 -0.65
N ARG A 24 3.73 15.84 -0.43
CA ARG A 24 3.07 15.50 0.83
C ARG A 24 3.06 14.00 1.10
N PRO A 25 2.92 13.59 2.36
CA PRO A 25 2.59 12.21 2.69
C PRO A 25 1.30 11.76 2.02
N LEU A 26 1.21 10.46 1.73
CA LEU A 26 -0.01 9.82 1.25
C LEU A 26 -1.07 9.79 2.35
N ALA A 27 -2.31 10.18 2.04
CA ALA A 27 -3.42 10.03 2.96
C ALA A 27 -3.92 8.57 2.99
N ALA A 28 -4.47 8.15 4.12
CA ALA A 28 -4.96 6.78 4.27
C ALA A 28 -6.12 6.45 3.31
N GLU A 29 -6.94 7.46 3.01
CA GLU A 29 -8.08 7.38 2.11
C GLU A 29 -7.63 7.15 0.66
N GLU A 30 -6.59 7.84 0.21
CA GLU A 30 -6.03 7.69 -1.14
C GLU A 30 -5.47 6.30 -1.37
N TYR A 31 -4.82 5.75 -0.34
CA TYR A 31 -4.34 4.38 -0.37
C TYR A 31 -5.49 3.37 -0.42
N ALA A 32 -6.55 3.58 0.36
CA ALA A 32 -7.73 2.73 0.34
C ALA A 32 -8.45 2.78 -1.03
N GLU A 33 -8.55 3.95 -1.64
CA GLU A 33 -9.10 4.14 -2.98
C GLU A 33 -8.27 3.39 -4.04
N ALA A 34 -6.93 3.51 -3.99
CA ALA A 34 -6.05 2.78 -4.89
C ALA A 34 -6.22 1.25 -4.77
N LEU A 35 -6.43 0.73 -3.57
CA LEU A 35 -6.72 -0.69 -3.35
C LEU A 35 -8.08 -1.11 -3.93
N ALA A 36 -9.11 -0.29 -3.75
CA ALA A 36 -10.45 -0.55 -4.30
C ALA A 36 -10.44 -0.58 -5.83
N ILE A 37 -9.74 0.36 -6.47
CA ILE A 37 -9.57 0.40 -7.93
C ILE A 37 -8.82 -0.86 -8.41
N ALA A 38 -7.77 -1.28 -7.70
CA ALA A 38 -7.05 -2.48 -8.06
C ALA A 38 -7.95 -3.73 -7.98
N GLU A 39 -8.77 -3.84 -6.93
CA GLU A 39 -9.73 -4.93 -6.78
C GLU A 39 -10.77 -4.94 -7.92
N GLU A 40 -11.35 -3.78 -8.26
CA GLU A 40 -12.32 -3.64 -9.36
C GLU A 40 -11.73 -4.09 -10.71
N LEU A 41 -10.46 -3.80 -10.94
CA LEU A 41 -9.74 -4.20 -12.16
C LEU A 41 -9.23 -5.65 -12.15
N GLY A 42 -9.50 -6.41 -11.08
CA GLY A 42 -9.02 -7.79 -10.92
C GLY A 42 -7.50 -7.89 -10.70
N LEU A 43 -6.87 -6.81 -10.23
CA LEU A 43 -5.47 -6.78 -9.83
C LEU A 43 -5.36 -7.23 -8.38
N HIS A 44 -4.53 -8.24 -8.14
CA HIS A 44 -4.33 -8.79 -6.81
C HIS A 44 -2.94 -8.43 -6.27
N ARG A 45 -2.91 -8.00 -5.01
CA ARG A 45 -1.65 -7.78 -4.29
C ARG A 45 -1.12 -9.12 -3.76
N LEU A 46 0.19 -9.32 -3.86
CA LEU A 46 0.87 -10.50 -3.32
C LEU A 46 1.01 -10.46 -1.80
N ASP A 47 1.25 -9.27 -1.23
CA ASP A 47 1.55 -9.12 0.19
C ASP A 47 0.27 -8.89 1.00
N GLN A 48 -0.51 -9.95 1.21
CA GLN A 48 -1.60 -9.91 2.18
C GLN A 48 -1.03 -10.12 3.59
N ARG A 49 -1.28 -9.18 4.50
CA ARG A 49 -0.86 -9.32 5.91
C ARG A 49 -1.55 -10.53 6.51
N ASP A 50 -0.83 -11.63 6.65
CA ASP A 50 -1.34 -12.82 7.32
C ASP A 50 -1.23 -12.66 8.83
N LEU A 51 -2.21 -11.95 9.40
CA LEU A 51 -2.32 -11.73 10.84
C LEU A 51 -2.45 -13.05 11.60
N ARG A 52 -3.00 -14.11 10.99
CA ARG A 52 -3.11 -15.43 11.63
C ARG A 52 -1.72 -16.02 11.80
N ASN A 53 -0.93 -16.08 10.75
CA ASN A 53 0.47 -16.53 10.83
C ASN A 53 1.33 -15.64 11.75
N LEU A 54 1.11 -14.32 11.75
CA LEU A 54 1.77 -13.40 12.68
C LEU A 54 1.40 -13.72 14.14
N LEU A 55 0.12 -13.90 14.45
CA LEU A 55 -0.36 -14.25 15.78
C LEU A 55 0.16 -15.62 16.22
N THR A 56 0.17 -16.62 15.32
CA THR A 56 0.75 -17.94 15.60
C THR A 56 2.24 -17.84 15.95
N ARG A 57 3.00 -16.93 15.29
CA ARG A 57 4.42 -16.67 15.61
C ARG A 57 4.63 -15.91 16.92
N LEU A 58 3.71 -15.00 17.28
CA LEU A 58 3.81 -14.17 18.48
C LEU A 58 3.31 -14.88 19.75
N LEU A 59 2.35 -15.80 19.60
CA LEU A 59 1.70 -16.55 20.71
C LEU A 59 2.26 -17.97 20.90
N GLY A 60 3.27 -18.37 20.11
CA GLY A 60 3.80 -19.72 20.09
C GLY A 60 5.32 -19.80 20.07
N GLN A 61 5.93 -19.65 21.25
CA GLN A 61 6.58 -20.78 21.91
C GLN A 61 5.68 -21.28 23.02
#